data_AF-A0A699R4G5-F1
#
_entry.id   AF-A0A699R4G5-F1
#
_cell.length_a   1.000
_cell.length_b   1.000
_cell.length_c   1.000
_cell.angle_alpha   90.00
_cell.angle_beta   90.00
_cell.angle_gamma   90.00
#
_symmetry.space_group_name_H-M   'P 1'
#
loop_
_entity.id
_entity.type
_entity.pdbx_description
1 polymer ?
#
loop_
_entity_poly.entity_id
_entity_poly.type
_entity_poly.pdbx_seq_one_letter_code
_entity_poly.pdbx_strand_id
1 'polypeptide(L)' 'MNKPFIWGNDEEKAFQALKRKLCSAPILSLPEETEDFVVYCDASLRGFRAVLMQREK' A
#
# COMPACT_ATOMS: atom_id res chain seq x y z
N MET A 1 -17.07 23.90 10.50
CA MET A 1 -18.24 23.17 9.95
C MET A 1 -17.83 21.72 9.72
N ASN A 2 -18.32 20.78 10.53
CA ASN A 2 -18.15 19.35 10.29
C ASN A 2 -19.31 18.87 9.41
N LYS A 3 -19.10 18.82 8.09
CA LYS A 3 -20.01 18.07 7.22
C LYS A 3 -19.62 16.60 7.29
N PRO A 4 -20.55 15.69 7.62
CA PRO A 4 -20.25 14.27 7.62
C PRO A 4 -19.90 13.83 6.19
N PHE A 5 -18.81 13.08 6.05
CA PHE A 5 -18.50 12.41 4.80
C PHE A 5 -19.56 11.35 4.55
N ILE A 6 -20.20 11.39 3.38
CA ILE A 6 -21.21 10.41 3.00
C ILE A 6 -20.53 9.34 2.17
N TRP A 7 -20.48 8.12 2.71
CA TRP A 7 -19.97 6.97 1.99
C TRP A 7 -21.05 6.46 1.04
N GLY A 8 -20.87 6.71 -0.26
CA GLY A 8 -21.79 6.33 -1.31
C GLY A 8 -21.32 5.15 -2.14
N ASN A 9 -22.00 4.93 -3.25
CA ASN A 9 -21.74 3.80 -4.14
C ASN A 9 -20.41 3.93 -4.88
N ASP A 10 -20.00 5.15 -5.23
CA ASP A 10 -18.77 5.38 -5.98
C ASP A 10 -17.54 5.25 -5.07
N GLU A 11 -17.64 5.72 -3.82
CA GLU A 11 -16.65 5.51 -2.76
C GLU A 11 -16.45 4.02 -2.49
N GLU A 12 -17.55 3.27 -2.35
CA GLU A 12 -17.50 1.82 -2.12
C GLU A 12 -16.84 1.09 -3.28
N LYS A 13 -17.20 1.42 -4.53
CA LYS A 13 -16.57 0.83 -5.72
C LYS A 13 -15.07 1.11 -5.78
N ALA A 14 -14.65 2.37 -5.51
CA ALA A 14 -13.25 2.74 -5.50
C ALA A 14 -12.48 2.00 -4.39
N PHE A 15 -13.06 1.92 -3.19
CA PHE A 15 -12.47 1.20 -2.07
C PHE A 15 -12.31 -0.29 -2.35
N GLN A 16 -13.34 -0.95 -2.90
CA GLN A 16 -13.25 -2.37 -3.25
C GLN A 16 -12.24 -2.63 -4.36
N ALA A 17 -12.13 -1.74 -5.35
CA ALA A 17 -11.11 -1.84 -6.38
C ALA A 17 -9.70 -1.73 -5.80
N LEU A 18 -9.46 -0.77 -4.89
CA LEU A 18 -8.18 -0.60 -4.20
C LEU A 18 -7.88 -1.82 -3.33
N LYS A 19 -8.83 -2.26 -2.51
CA LYS A 19 -8.72 -3.44 -1.67
C LYS A 19 -8.36 -4.68 -2.49
N ARG A 20 -9.04 -4.90 -3.61
CA ARG A 20 -8.73 -6.03 -4.50
C ARG A 20 -7.29 -5.95 -5.01
N LYS A 21 -6.83 -4.79 -5.46
CA LYS A 21 -5.45 -4.61 -5.96
C LYS A 21 -4.40 -4.82 -4.88
N LEU A 22 -4.64 -4.34 -3.66
CA LEU A 22 -3.72 -4.46 -2.53
C LEU A 22 -3.71 -5.86 -1.91
N CYS A 23 -4.84 -6.57 -1.94
CA CYS A 23 -4.97 -7.91 -1.39
C CYS A 23 -4.77 -9.02 -2.44
N SER A 24 -4.66 -8.69 -3.73
CA SER A 24 -4.36 -9.65 -4.78
C SER A 24 -2.85 -9.91 -4.87
N ALA A 25 -2.49 -11.16 -5.18
CA ALA A 25 -1.11 -11.62 -5.42
C ALA A 25 -0.36 -10.75 -6.47
N PRO A 26 0.99 -10.67 -6.45
CA PRO A 26 1.90 -11.69 -5.97
C PRO A 26 2.36 -11.40 -4.53
N ILE A 27 1.79 -12.13 -3.57
CA ILE A 27 2.15 -11.95 -2.16
C ILE A 27 3.55 -12.56 -1.86
N LEU A 28 4.14 -13.33 -2.78
CA LEU A 28 5.42 -14.04 -2.60
C LEU A 28 6.12 -14.33 -3.93
N SER A 29 6.44 -13.30 -4.73
CA SER A 29 7.40 -13.52 -5.82
C SER A 29 8.79 -13.70 -5.23
N LEU A 30 9.56 -14.66 -5.76
CA LEU A 30 10.99 -14.76 -5.44
C LEU A 30 11.68 -13.43 -5.78
N PRO A 31 12.63 -12.99 -4.95
CA PRO A 31 13.40 -11.81 -5.27
C PRO A 31 14.25 -12.05 -6.52
N GLU A 32 14.35 -11.05 -7.40
CA GLU A 32 15.30 -11.10 -8.51
C GLU A 32 16.71 -10.86 -7.97
N GLU A 33 17.64 -11.77 -8.25
CA GLU A 33 19.02 -11.70 -7.70
C GLU A 33 19.82 -10.52 -8.26
N THR A 34 19.40 -9.97 -9.40
CA THR A 34 20.06 -8.85 -10.07
C THR A 34 19.59 -7.49 -9.57
N GLU A 35 18.50 -7.43 -8.80
CA GLU A 35 17.90 -6.17 -8.35
C GLU A 35 18.27 -5.83 -6.90
N ASP A 36 18.63 -4.57 -6.70
CA ASP A 36 18.94 -4.02 -5.38
C ASP A 36 17.70 -3.98 -4.48
N PHE A 37 17.90 -4.10 -3.17
CA PHE A 37 16.87 -3.79 -2.18
C PHE A 37 17.01 -2.36 -1.65
N VAL A 38 15.88 -1.69 -1.44
CA VAL A 38 15.76 -0.36 -0.84
C VAL A 38 14.87 -0.44 0.39
N VAL A 39 15.32 0.18 1.48
CA VAL A 39 14.51 0.39 2.67
C VAL A 39 13.85 1.76 2.59
N TYR A 40 12.52 1.79 2.61
CA TYR A 40 11.73 3.00 2.72
C TYR A 40 11.29 3.16 4.17
N CYS A 41 11.73 4.24 4.80
CA CYS A 41 11.38 4.56 6.17
C CYS A 41 10.38 5.71 6.23
N ASP A 42 9.34 5.58 7.06
CA ASP A 42 8.48 6.69 7.45
C ASP A 42 8.49 6.87 8.98
N ALA A 43 8.14 8.09 9.38
CA ALA A 43 8.00 8.47 10.78
C ALA A 43 6.66 9.18 10.95
N SER A 44 5.89 8.74 11.92
CA SER A 44 4.69 9.41 12.39
C SER A 44 4.88 9.85 13.84
N LEU A 45 3.99 10.73 14.32
CA LEU A 45 3.95 11.14 15.73
C LEU A 45 3.87 9.96 16.72
N ARG A 46 3.42 8.79 16.27
CA ARG A 46 3.19 7.61 17.11
C ARG A 46 4.19 6.48 16.88
N GLY A 47 5.13 6.63 15.96
CA GLY A 47 6.14 5.61 15.70
C GLY A 47 6.74 5.67 14.31
N PHE A 48 7.79 4.86 14.14
CA PHE A 48 8.54 4.69 12.90
C PHE A 48 8.11 3.42 12.18
N ARG A 49 8.16 3.41 10.86
CA ARG A 49 7.94 2.23 10.03
C ARG A 49 9.03 2.15 8.98
N ALA A 50 9.35 0.92 8.56
CA ALA A 50 10.26 0.66 7.47
C ALA A 50 9.71 -0.47 6.61
N VAL A 51 9.84 -0.36 5.29
CA VAL A 51 9.49 -1.39 4.31
C VAL A 51 10.70 -1.66 3.44
N LEU A 52 11.09 -2.93 3.33
CA LEU A 52 12.12 -3.39 2.39
C LEU A 52 11.44 -3.73 1.07
N MET A 53 11.87 -3.13 -0.04
CA MET A 53 11.36 -3.38 -1.39
C MET A 53 12.50 -3.58 -2.38
N GLN A 54 12.36 -4.45 -3.37
CA GLN A 54 13.31 -4.50 -4.49
C GLN A 54 13.10 -3.29 -5.41
N ARG A 55 14.19 -2.73 -5.95
CA ARG A 55 14.12 -1.77 -7.05
C ARG A 55 13.52 -2.49 -8.24
N GLU A 56 12.65 -1.80 -8.96
CA GLU A 56 11.91 -2.30 -10.11
C GLU A 56 10.93 -3.45 -9.80
N LYS A 57 9.73 -3.05 -9.34
CA LYS A 57 8.46 -3.67 -9.71
C LYS A 57 7.37 -2.61 -9.88
#